data_AF-A0A7C4KUX3-F1
#
_entry.id   AF-A0A7C4KUX3-F1
#
_cell.length_a   1.000
_cell.length_b   1.000
_cell.length_c   1.000
_cell.angle_alpha   90.00
_cell.angle_beta   90.00
_cell.angle_gamma   90.00
#
_symmetry.space_group_name_H-M   'P 1'
#
loop_
_entity.id
_entity.type
_entity.pdbx_description
1 polymer ?
#
loop_
_entity_poly.entity_id
_entity_poly.type
_entity_poly.pdbx_seq_one_letter_code
_entity_poly.pdbx_strand_id
1 'polypeptide(L)'
;MVLQGEFIGDARIQRIMLNMAQIRLNLEDLSNPVSFQLAMSRIYENLMKALEGGIKYSYVAEIKFKDSLGNQIVFALDLGDKIPAIPSEKLKARIYVELYEDQESTS
;
A
#
# COMPACT_ATOMS: atom_id res chain seq x y z
N MET A 1 12.70 12.00 -26.03
CA MET A 1 11.70 11.06 -26.57
C MET A 1 10.89 10.55 -25.39
N VAL A 2 9.56 10.61 -25.44
CA VAL A 2 8.72 10.19 -24.31
C VAL A 2 8.15 8.82 -24.64
N LEU A 3 8.43 7.81 -23.81
CA LEU A 3 7.84 6.48 -23.96
C LEU A 3 6.64 6.40 -23.02
N GLN A 4 5.46 6.11 -23.57
CA GLN A 4 4.19 6.07 -22.83
C GLN A 4 3.57 4.66 -22.86
N GLY A 5 2.86 4.31 -21.80
CA GLY A 5 2.05 3.09 -21.70
C GLY A 5 0.77 3.33 -20.91
N GLU A 6 -0.31 2.63 -21.29
CA GLU A 6 -1.58 2.67 -20.58
C GLU A 6 -1.97 1.26 -20.13
N PHE A 7 -2.41 1.13 -18.89
CA PHE A 7 -2.98 -0.09 -18.34
C PHE A 7 -4.35 0.15 -17.74
N ILE A 8 -5.22 -0.86 -17.81
CA ILE A 8 -6.54 -0.85 -17.17
C ILE A 8 -6.55 -1.92 -16.09
N GLY A 9 -6.94 -1.52 -14.89
CA GLY A 9 -7.05 -2.37 -13.72
C GLY A 9 -8.40 -2.28 -13.04
N ASP A 10 -8.59 -3.14 -12.05
CA ASP A 10 -9.66 -3.05 -11.08
C ASP A 10 -9.15 -2.31 -9.84
N ALA A 11 -10.02 -1.50 -9.23
CA ALA A 11 -9.73 -0.81 -7.99
C ALA A 11 -10.81 -1.09 -6.95
N ARG A 12 -10.40 -1.21 -5.68
CA ARG A 12 -11.30 -1.36 -4.54
C ARG A 12 -10.96 -0.39 -3.43
N ILE A 13 -11.94 0.41 -3.02
CA ILE A 13 -11.80 1.30 -1.88
C ILE A 13 -11.92 0.48 -0.60
N GLN A 14 -10.94 0.62 0.28
CA GLN A 14 -10.91 -0.03 1.58
C GLN A 14 -10.49 0.98 2.65
N ARG A 15 -10.99 0.79 3.87
CA ARG A 15 -10.56 1.57 5.03
C ARG A 15 -9.48 0.78 5.78
N ILE A 16 -8.28 1.33 5.87
CA ILE A 16 -7.16 0.73 6.59
C ILE A 16 -6.85 1.51 7.86
N MET A 17 -6.30 0.83 8.86
CA MET A 17 -5.73 1.47 10.04
C MET A 17 -4.28 1.85 9.75
N LEU A 18 -3.97 3.14 9.66
CA LEU A 18 -2.61 3.63 9.34
C LEU A 18 -1.57 3.14 10.35
N ASN A 19 -1.96 3.02 11.61
CA ASN A 19 -1.09 2.58 12.69
C ASN A 19 -0.75 1.07 12.63
N MET A 20 -1.43 0.29 11.78
CA MET A 20 -1.15 -1.14 11.58
C MET A 20 -0.26 -1.43 10.37
N ALA A 21 -0.10 -0.49 9.43
CA ALA A 21 0.77 -0.68 8.26
C ALA A 21 2.27 -0.82 8.61
N GLN A 22 2.64 -0.48 9.84
CA GLN A 22 3.99 -0.63 10.40
C GLN A 22 4.24 -2.01 11.05
N ILE A 23 3.21 -2.84 11.18
CA ILE A 23 3.31 -4.20 11.71
C ILE A 23 3.83 -5.10 10.59
N ARG A 24 5.15 -5.16 10.44
CA ARG A 24 5.82 -6.07 9.50
C ARG A 24 6.54 -7.16 10.27
N LEU A 25 6.29 -8.42 9.90
CA LEU A 25 7.11 -9.55 10.31
C LEU A 25 8.25 -9.68 9.31
N ASN A 26 9.49 -9.67 9.80
CA ASN A 26 10.65 -9.93 8.96
C ASN A 26 10.94 -11.44 8.90
N LEU A 27 11.73 -11.88 7.94
CA LEU A 27 12.05 -13.30 7.78
C LEU A 27 12.87 -13.83 8.96
N GLU A 28 13.74 -12.98 9.56
CA GLU A 28 14.51 -13.32 10.75
C GLU A 28 13.61 -13.57 11.97
N ASP A 29 12.46 -12.90 12.05
CA ASP A 29 11.51 -13.08 13.14
C ASP A 29 10.91 -14.49 13.17
N LEU A 30 10.80 -15.14 12.00
CA LEU A 30 10.28 -16.50 11.84
C LEU A 30 11.37 -17.58 11.99
N SER A 31 12.64 -17.20 12.18
CA SER A 31 13.77 -18.13 12.15
C SER A 31 13.80 -19.11 13.33
N ASN A 32 13.25 -18.73 14.49
CA ASN A 32 13.20 -19.59 15.67
C ASN A 32 12.08 -19.19 16.66
N PRO A 33 11.72 -20.05 17.63
CA PRO A 33 10.61 -19.79 18.55
C PRO A 33 10.79 -18.54 19.42
N VAL A 34 12.03 -18.22 19.81
CA VAL A 34 12.33 -17.07 20.67
C VAL A 34 12.20 -15.77 19.88
N SER A 35 12.74 -15.71 18.66
CA SER A 35 12.58 -14.54 17.79
C SER A 35 11.11 -14.29 17.45
N PHE A 36 10.33 -15.35 17.23
CA PHE A 36 8.90 -15.24 16.97
C PHE A 36 8.14 -14.66 18.16
N GLN A 37 8.44 -15.15 19.39
CA GLN A 37 7.84 -14.61 20.61
C GLN A 37 8.15 -13.12 20.79
N LEU A 38 9.41 -12.71 20.55
CA LEU A 38 9.80 -11.31 20.61
C LEU A 38 9.10 -10.47 19.54
N ALA A 39 8.94 -10.99 18.33
CA ALA A 39 8.19 -10.33 17.28
C ALA A 39 6.73 -10.12 17.68
N MET A 40 6.06 -11.15 18.21
CA MET A 40 4.69 -11.06 18.69
C MET A 40 4.52 -10.05 19.83
N SER A 41 5.47 -9.97 20.77
CA SER A 41 5.46 -8.94 21.81
C SER A 41 5.53 -7.53 21.23
N ARG A 42 6.40 -7.28 20.24
CA ARG A 42 6.47 -5.97 19.55
C ARG A 42 5.17 -5.63 18.82
N ILE A 43 4.56 -6.62 18.15
CA ILE A 43 3.26 -6.45 17.47
C ILE A 43 2.19 -6.05 18.48
N TYR A 44 2.13 -6.75 19.61
CA TYR A 44 1.17 -6.48 20.67
C TYR A 44 1.36 -5.09 21.30
N GLU A 45 2.60 -4.70 21.61
CA GLU A 45 2.90 -3.36 22.14
C GLU A 45 2.54 -2.25 21.16
N ASN A 46 2.85 -2.44 19.87
CA ASN A 46 2.49 -1.47 18.83
C ASN A 46 0.97 -1.38 18.63
N LEU A 47 0.26 -2.50 18.75
CA LEU A 47 -1.20 -2.53 18.74
C LEU A 47 -1.75 -1.74 19.94
N MET A 48 -1.24 -1.96 21.15
CA MET A 48 -1.71 -1.25 22.35
C MET A 48 -1.46 0.25 22.25
N LYS A 49 -0.26 0.66 21.81
CA LYS A 49 0.04 2.08 21.55
C LYS A 49 -0.87 2.69 20.49
N ALA A 50 -1.22 1.94 19.46
CA ALA A 50 -2.15 2.40 18.42
C ALA A 50 -3.59 2.56 18.94
N LEU A 51 -4.02 1.75 19.91
CA LEU A 51 -5.32 1.88 20.57
C LEU A 51 -5.33 3.07 21.54
N GLU A 52 -4.27 3.28 22.32
CA GLU A 52 -4.13 4.39 23.27
C GLU A 52 -4.02 5.76 22.56
N GLY A 53 -3.30 5.84 21.44
CA GLY A 53 -3.12 7.06 20.65
C GLY A 53 -4.29 7.42 19.73
N GLY A 54 -5.35 6.61 19.73
CA GLY A 54 -6.49 6.72 18.82
C GLY A 54 -6.22 6.07 17.46
N ILE A 55 -7.17 5.26 16.99
CA ILE A 55 -7.06 4.58 15.70
C ILE A 55 -7.23 5.61 14.58
N LYS A 56 -6.13 5.92 13.87
CA LYS A 56 -6.17 6.68 12.63
C LYS A 56 -6.51 5.75 11.47
N TYR A 57 -7.54 6.12 10.73
CA TYR A 57 -7.93 5.41 9.52
C TYR A 57 -7.56 6.22 8.29
N SER A 58 -7.16 5.53 7.23
CA SER A 58 -7.12 6.09 5.89
C SER A 58 -7.96 5.24 4.95
N TYR A 59 -8.51 5.87 3.94
CA TYR A 59 -9.08 5.19 2.79
C TYR A 59 -7.95 4.94 1.79
N VAL A 60 -7.89 3.73 1.26
CA VAL A 60 -6.96 3.37 0.20
C VAL A 60 -7.73 2.78 -0.96
N ALA A 61 -7.31 3.07 -2.19
CA ALA A 61 -7.71 2.32 -3.36
C ALA A 61 -6.66 1.24 -3.63
N GLU A 62 -6.99 -0.02 -3.36
CA GLU A 62 -6.19 -1.15 -3.84
C GLU A 62 -6.43 -1.31 -5.33
N ILE A 63 -5.38 -1.15 -6.13
CA ILE A 63 -5.39 -1.22 -7.59
C ILE A 63 -4.69 -2.51 -8.02
N LYS A 64 -5.34 -3.25 -8.91
CA LYS A 64 -4.86 -4.52 -9.45
C LYS A 64 -4.94 -4.52 -10.96
N PHE A 65 -3.82 -4.75 -11.64
CA PHE A 65 -3.75 -4.85 -13.10
C PHE A 65 -2.70 -5.89 -13.54
N LYS A 66 -2.68 -6.19 -14.83
CA LYS A 66 -1.62 -6.99 -15.45
C LYS A 66 -0.71 -6.09 -16.28
N ASP A 67 0.60 -6.24 -16.11
CA ASP A 67 1.58 -5.55 -16.95
C ASP A 67 1.63 -6.16 -18.38
N SER A 68 2.49 -5.60 -19.23
CA SER A 68 2.67 -6.05 -20.62
C SER A 68 3.27 -7.45 -20.75
N LEU A 69 3.87 -7.98 -19.68
CA LEU A 69 4.47 -9.32 -19.62
C LEU A 69 3.53 -10.34 -18.98
N GLY A 70 2.32 -9.91 -18.57
CA GLY A 70 1.31 -10.76 -17.94
C GLY A 70 1.44 -10.91 -16.42
N ASN A 71 2.38 -10.21 -15.79
CA ASN A 71 2.55 -10.24 -14.34
C ASN A 71 1.44 -9.45 -13.66
N GLN A 72 0.95 -9.97 -12.53
CA GLN A 72 -0.03 -9.28 -11.72
C GLN A 72 0.65 -8.26 -10.82
N ILE A 73 0.32 -6.98 -11.00
CA ILE A 73 0.79 -5.89 -10.14
C ILE A 73 -0.37 -5.45 -9.23
N VAL A 74 -0.08 -5.32 -7.94
CA VAL A 74 -1.01 -4.84 -6.92
C VAL A 74 -0.33 -3.73 -6.14
N PHE A 75 -0.98 -2.58 -6.04
CA PHE A 75 -0.51 -1.46 -5.24
C PHE A 75 -1.68 -0.68 -4.64
N ALA A 76 -1.41 0.15 -3.63
CA ALA A 76 -2.41 0.97 -2.96
C ALA A 76 -2.17 2.45 -3.24
N LEU A 77 -3.24 3.18 -3.57
CA LEU A 77 -3.26 4.64 -3.61
C LEU A 77 -3.90 5.16 -2.31
N ASP A 78 -3.19 5.98 -1.56
CA ASP A 78 -3.73 6.63 -0.34
C ASP A 78 -4.70 7.75 -0.72
N LEU A 79 -5.92 7.67 -0.21
CA LEU A 79 -7.01 8.65 -0.43
C LEU A 79 -7.23 9.55 0.79
N GLY A 80 -6.50 9.32 1.89
CA GLY A 80 -6.60 10.10 3.12
C GLY A 80 -7.72 9.68 4.06
N ASP A 81 -7.97 10.49 5.09
CA ASP A 81 -8.84 10.19 6.23
C ASP A 81 -10.34 10.44 5.98
N LYS A 82 -10.67 11.18 4.91
CA LYS A 82 -12.05 11.50 4.52
C LYS A 82 -12.62 10.47 3.58
N ILE A 83 -13.91 10.17 3.74
CA ILE A 83 -14.62 9.26 2.83
C ILE A 83 -14.58 9.81 1.40
N PRO A 84 -14.05 9.05 0.42
CA PRO A 84 -14.03 9.50 -0.96
C PRO A 84 -15.46 9.71 -1.47
N ALA A 85 -15.72 10.81 -2.18
CA ALA A 85 -17.02 11.12 -2.77
C ALA A 85 -17.30 10.27 -4.02
N ILE A 86 -17.29 8.94 -3.86
CA ILE A 86 -17.42 7.98 -4.96
C ILE A 86 -18.57 7.02 -4.61
N PRO A 87 -19.52 6.77 -5.54
CA PRO A 87 -20.74 6.02 -5.24
C PRO A 87 -20.54 4.50 -5.13
N SER A 88 -19.40 3.97 -5.57
CA SER A 88 -19.11 2.52 -5.61
C SER A 88 -17.75 2.23 -4.99
N GLU A 89 -17.69 1.19 -4.16
CA GLU A 89 -16.44 0.64 -3.62
C GLU A 89 -15.62 -0.11 -4.68
N LYS A 90 -16.25 -0.55 -5.78
CA LYS A 90 -15.60 -1.20 -6.92
C LYS A 90 -15.48 -0.22 -8.08
N LEU A 91 -14.25 0.00 -8.53
CA LEU A 91 -13.92 0.97 -9.56
C LEU A 91 -13.02 0.34 -10.62
N LYS A 92 -12.91 1.02 -11.76
CA LYS A 92 -11.83 0.76 -12.72
C LYS A 92 -10.72 1.77 -12.46
N ALA A 93 -9.48 1.32 -12.52
CA ALA A 93 -8.31 2.17 -12.51
C ALA A 93 -7.73 2.24 -13.92
N ARG A 94 -7.37 3.44 -14.34
CA ARG A 94 -6.53 3.64 -15.52
C ARG A 94 -5.17 4.12 -15.04
N ILE A 95 -4.12 3.43 -15.46
CA ILE A 95 -2.75 3.70 -15.08
C ILE A 95 -2.02 4.21 -16.33
N TYR A 96 -1.48 5.43 -16.24
CA TYR A 96 -0.63 6.00 -17.26
C TYR A 96 0.82 5.95 -16.79
N VAL A 97 1.68 5.39 -17.62
CA VAL A 97 3.12 5.33 -17.38
C VAL A 97 3.79 6.22 -18.41
N GLU A 98 4.62 7.14 -17.94
CA GLU A 98 5.42 8.02 -18.77
C GLU A 98 6.88 7.89 -18.35
N LEU A 99 7.75 7.61 -19.33
CA LEU A 99 9.19 7.55 -19.15
C LEU A 99 9.79 8.85 -19.66
N TYR A 100 10.58 9.49 -18.82
CA TYR A 100 11.32 10.72 -19.10
C TYR A 100 12.79 10.55 -18.71
N GLU A 101 13.67 11.33 -19.33
CA GLU A 101 15.09 11.36 -18.97
C GLU A 101 15.28 12.05 -17.63
N ASP A 102 16.07 11.44 -16.76
CA ASP A 102 16.48 12.04 -15.49
C ASP A 102 17.38 13.26 -15.76
N GLN A 103 17.01 14.42 -15.24
CA GLN A 103 17.76 15.68 -15.43
C GLN A 103 18.68 16.01 -14.25
N GLU A 104 18.86 15.12 -13.28
CA GLU A 104 19.81 15.32 -12.18
C GLU A 104 21.24 14.90 -12.55
N SER A 105 21.89 15.65 -13.46
CA SER A 105 23.36 15.59 -13.66
C SER A 105 23.89 16.83 -14.39
N THR A 106 23.47 18.04 -14.04
CA THR A 106 24.28 19.25 -14.31
C THR A 106 23.92 20.34 -13.30
N SER A 107 24.66 20.40 -12.20
CA SER A 107 24.82 21.58 -11.34
C SER A 107 26.21 21.56 -10.74
#